data_AF-A0A930X9M0-F1
#
_entry.id   AF-A0A930X9M0-F1
#
_cell.length_a   1.000
_cell.length_b   1.000
_cell.length_c   1.000
_cell.angle_alpha   90.00
_cell.angle_beta   90.00
_cell.angle_gamma   90.00
#
_symmetry.space_group_name_H-M   'P 1'
#
loop_
_entity.id
_entity.type
_entity.pdbx_description
1 polymer ?
#
loop_
_entity_poly.entity_id
_entity_poly.type
_entity_poly.pdbx_seq_one_letter_code
_entity_poly.pdbx_strand_id
1 'polypeptide(L)' 'MVIFKYVVVLSFLLGAMLASLFQMGSALDEADIQRFSMWTAIATVLASLPSFL' A
#
# COMPACT_ATOMS: atom_id res chain seq x y z
N MET A 1 8.67 24.85 5.59
CA MET A 1 8.42 23.56 6.30
C MET A 1 7.28 22.76 5.65
N VAL A 2 7.31 22.65 4.32
CA VAL A 2 6.28 21.98 3.51
C VAL A 2 6.85 20.69 2.90
N ILE A 3 8.09 20.75 2.43
CA ILE A 3 8.87 19.60 1.95
C ILE A 3 8.91 18.46 2.97
N PHE A 4 9.17 18.77 4.24
CA PHE A 4 9.21 17.75 5.29
C PHE A 4 7.87 17.02 5.48
N LYS A 5 6.74 17.71 5.31
CA LYS A 5 5.41 17.08 5.36
C LYS A 5 5.22 16.09 4.21
N TYR A 6 5.58 16.48 2.98
CA TYR A 6 5.51 15.59 1.82
C TYR A 6 6.41 14.36 1.97
N VAL A 7 7.66 14.55 2.43
CA VAL A 7 8.59 13.44 2.65
C VAL A 7 8.02 12.43 3.66
N VAL A 8 7.45 12.91 4.77
CA VAL A 8 6.83 12.03 5.77
C VAL A 8 5.64 11.28 5.18
N VAL A 9 4.72 11.97 4.49
CA VAL A 9 3.53 11.35 3.91
C VAL A 9 3.89 10.33 2.82
N LEU A 10 4.81 10.67 1.92
CA LEU A 10 5.24 9.77 0.85
C LEU A 10 6.01 8.56 1.41
N SER A 11 6.83 8.75 2.45
CA SER A 11 7.53 7.63 3.11
C SER A 11 6.55 6.69 3.81
N PHE A 12 5.50 7.25 4.43
CA PHE A 12 4.43 6.46 5.03
C PHE A 12 3.65 5.67 3.97
N LEU A 13 3.26 6.31 2.87
CA LEU A 13 2.58 5.65 1.75
C LEU A 13 3.43 4.54 1.14
N LEU A 14 4.73 4.78 0.97
CA LEU A 14 5.69 3.78 0.51
C LEU A 14 5.72 2.56 1.46
N GLY A 15 5.82 2.79 2.76
CA GLY A 15 5.77 1.72 3.77
C GLY A 15 4.46 0.92 3.71
N ALA A 16 3.33 1.60 3.56
CA ALA A 16 2.02 0.96 3.45
C ALA A 16 1.87 0.12 2.17
N MET A 17 2.41 0.58 1.03
CA MET A 17 2.46 -0.20 -0.20
C MET A 17 3.33 -1.45 -0.05
N LEU A 18 4.52 -1.32 0.54
CA LEU A 18 5.41 -2.47 0.77
C LEU A 18 4.77 -3.52 1.70
N ALA A 19 4.09 -3.07 2.76
CA ALA A 19 3.34 -3.97 3.64
C ALA A 19 2.21 -4.68 2.90
N SER A 20 1.50 -3.97 2.01
CA SER A 20 0.43 -4.56 1.20
C SER A 20 0.97 -5.64 0.26
N LEU A 21 2.13 -5.39 -0.38
CA LEU A 21 2.79 -6.40 -1.23
C LEU A 21 3.20 -7.64 -0.43
N PHE A 22 3.73 -7.46 0.78
CA PHE A 22 4.08 -8.59 1.65
C PHE A 22 2.86 -9.44 2.01
N GLN A 23 1.74 -8.79 2.35
CA GLN A 23 0.50 -9.47 2.69
C GLN A 23 -0.15 -10.18 1.49
N MET A 24 -0.02 -9.60 0.29
CA MET A 24 -0.43 -10.27 -0.95
C MET A 24 0.41 -11.52 -1.22
N GLY A 25 1.73 -11.45 -1.02
CA GLY A 25 2.63 -12.60 -1.14
C GLY A 25 2.22 -13.74 -0.19
N SER A 26 2.03 -13.42 1.09
CA SER A 26 1.55 -14.39 2.10
C SER A 26 0.18 -14.97 1.73
N ALA A 27 -0.74 -14.19 1.18
CA ALA A 27 -2.04 -14.69 0.75
C ALA A 27 -1.94 -15.64 -0.46
N LEU A 28 -1.01 -15.37 -1.39
CA LEU A 28 -0.74 -16.28 -2.51
C LEU A 28 -0.13 -17.60 -2.04
N ASP A 29 0.79 -17.55 -1.07
CA ASP A 29 1.39 -18.75 -0.46
C ASP A 29 0.33 -19.62 0.24
N GLU A 30 -0.69 -18.99 0.84
CA GLU A 30 -1.83 -19.65 1.48
C GLU A 30 -2.94 -20.05 0.47
N ALA A 31 -2.80 -19.72 -0.81
CA ALA A 31 -3.84 -19.84 -1.84
C ALA A 31 -5.18 -19.14 -1.50
N ASP A 32 -5.14 -18.10 -0.66
CA ASP A 32 -6.29 -17.31 -0.24
C ASP A 32 -6.53 -16.12 -1.18
N ILE A 33 -7.32 -16.37 -2.22
CA ILE A 33 -7.68 -15.37 -3.24
C ILE A 33 -8.50 -14.22 -2.62
N GLN A 34 -9.29 -14.46 -1.57
CA GLN A 34 -10.12 -13.43 -0.97
C GLN A 34 -9.24 -12.42 -0.22
N ARG A 35 -8.29 -12.91 0.59
CA ARG A 35 -7.31 -12.07 1.28
C ARG A 35 -6.41 -11.35 0.28
N PHE A 36 -5.96 -12.01 -0.79
CA PHE A 36 -5.20 -11.38 -1.86
C PHE A 36 -5.96 -10.23 -2.53
N SER A 37 -7.24 -10.46 -2.89
CA SER A 37 -8.09 -9.46 -3.54
C SER A 37 -8.33 -8.25 -2.64
N MET A 38 -8.53 -8.48 -1.34
CA MET A 38 -8.66 -7.42 -0.33
C MET A 38 -7.40 -6.56 -0.27
N TRP A 39 -6.21 -7.17 -0.15
CA TRP A 39 -4.96 -6.41 -0.11
C TRP A 39 -4.66 -5.70 -1.42
N THR A 40 -5.04 -6.29 -2.56
CA THR A 40 -4.93 -5.64 -3.88
C THR A 40 -5.79 -4.37 -3.92
N ALA A 41 -7.03 -4.43 -3.45
CA ALA A 41 -7.91 -3.26 -3.39
C ALA A 41 -7.33 -2.16 -2.46
N ILE A 42 -6.80 -2.54 -1.29
CA ILE A 42 -6.12 -1.61 -0.38
C ILE A 42 -4.93 -0.94 -1.07
N ALA A 43 -4.08 -1.73 -1.75
CA ALA A 43 -2.93 -1.20 -2.48
C ALA A 43 -3.33 -0.27 -3.62
N THR A 44 -4.43 -0.55 -4.34
CA THR A 44 -4.97 0.35 -5.37
C THR A 44 -5.38 1.71 -4.78
N VAL A 45 -6.06 1.71 -3.63
CA VAL A 45 -6.42 2.95 -2.93
C VAL A 45 -5.16 3.71 -2.52
N LEU A 46 -4.20 3.04 -1.88
CA LEU A 46 -2.93 3.65 -1.47
C LEU A 46 -2.15 4.24 -2.66
N ALA A 47 -2.13 3.55 -3.80
CA ALA A 47 -1.46 4.01 -5.01
C ALA A 47 -2.11 5.27 -5.63
N SER A 48 -3.40 5.50 -5.38
CA SER A 48 -4.11 6.68 -5.87
C SER A 48 -3.91 7.93 -5.00
N LEU A 49 -3.56 7.78 -3.72
CA LEU A 49 -3.42 8.89 -2.77
C LEU A 49 -2.36 9.94 -3.15
N PRO A 50 -1.16 9.55 -3.66
CA PRO A 50 -0.17 10.53 -4.13
C PRO A 50 -0.70 11.47 -5.22
N SER A 51 -1.68 11.06 -6.02
CA SER A 51 -2.26 11.89 -7.07
C SER A 51 -3.15 13.03 -6.54
N PHE A 52 -3.54 12.96 -5.26
CA PHE A 52 -4.35 13.98 -4.58
C PHE A 52 -3.53 14.90 -3.65
N LEU A 53 -2.23 14.62 -3.48
CA LEU A 53 -1.29 15.40 -2.65
C LEU A 53 -0.56 16.45 -3.49
#